data_AF-A0A1I5QZ66-F1
#
_entry.id   AF-A0A1I5QZ66-F1
#
_cell.length_a   1.000
_cell.length_b   1.000
_cell.length_c   1.000
_cell.angle_alpha   90.00
_cell.angle_beta   90.00
_cell.angle_gamma   90.00
#
_symmetry.space_group_name_H-M   'P 1'
#
loop_
_entity.id
_entity.type
_entity.pdbx_description
1 polymer ?
#
loop_
_entity_poly.entity_id
_entity_poly.type
_entity_poly.pdbx_seq_one_letter_code
_entity_poly.pdbx_strand_id
1 'polypeptide(L)'
;MVGPDAKVGHAVEVKNSVLMEGATIGHLSYVGDSVLGRDVNFGAGTVVANLRHDDGTVQLRVKGESTDTGRRKFGVVGGDGAKTGIDTTLNASVKLDSDARTGPGETVTRDIHTEY
;
A
#
# COMPACT_ATOMS: atom_id res chain seq x y z
N MET A 1 -8.74 -9.50 4.75
CA MET A 1 -9.71 -9.98 3.74
C MET A 1 -9.01 -10.06 2.40
N VAL A 2 -9.15 -11.19 1.71
CA VAL A 2 -8.63 -11.39 0.35
C VAL A 2 -9.83 -11.56 -0.56
N GLY A 3 -10.00 -10.64 -1.51
CA GLY A 3 -11.11 -10.61 -2.44
C GLY A 3 -11.05 -11.71 -3.51
N PRO A 4 -12.10 -11.82 -4.35
CA PRO A 4 -12.10 -12.76 -5.47
C PRO A 4 -10.93 -12.47 -6.43
N ASP A 5 -10.32 -13.51 -6.98
CA ASP A 5 -9.19 -13.44 -7.92
C ASP A 5 -7.93 -12.69 -7.44
N ALA A 6 -7.91 -12.23 -6.19
CA ALA A 6 -6.73 -11.67 -5.56
C ALA A 6 -5.69 -12.77 -5.32
N LYS A 7 -4.42 -12.42 -5.47
CA LYS A 7 -3.29 -13.37 -5.42
C LYS A 7 -2.29 -12.96 -4.37
N VAL A 8 -2.02 -13.87 -3.45
CA VAL A 8 -0.92 -13.79 -2.49
C VAL A 8 0.04 -14.93 -2.84
N GLY A 9 1.23 -14.59 -3.31
CA GLY A 9 2.18 -15.58 -3.80
C GLY A 9 3.25 -15.99 -2.79
N HIS A 10 4.41 -16.42 -3.29
CA HIS A 10 5.46 -17.02 -2.48
C HIS A 10 6.18 -16.00 -1.59
N ALA A 11 6.37 -16.34 -0.32
CA ALA A 11 7.03 -15.50 0.68
C ALA A 11 6.40 -14.10 0.78
N VAL A 12 5.06 -14.05 0.70
CA VAL A 12 4.27 -12.85 0.94
C VAL A 12 3.55 -12.97 2.27
N GLU A 13 3.65 -11.94 3.11
CA GLU A 13 2.88 -11.83 4.35
C GLU A 13 1.86 -10.70 4.23
N VAL A 14 0.60 -11.01 4.53
CA VAL A 14 -0.51 -10.05 4.58
C VAL A 14 -1.11 -10.08 5.97
N LYS A 15 -1.15 -8.93 6.65
CA LYS A 15 -1.68 -8.82 8.02
C LYS A 15 -2.65 -7.66 8.15
N ASN A 16 -3.85 -7.94 8.65
CA ASN A 16 -4.90 -6.93 8.89
C ASN A 16 -5.14 -5.98 7.68
N SER A 17 -5.14 -6.56 6.48
CA SER A 17 -5.28 -5.79 5.24
C SER A 17 -6.49 -6.26 4.44
N VAL A 18 -6.99 -5.38 3.58
CA VAL A 18 -8.03 -5.68 2.58
C VAL A 18 -7.39 -5.65 1.20
N LEU A 19 -7.47 -6.76 0.48
CA LEU A 19 -7.14 -6.86 -0.93
C LEU A 19 -8.47 -7.01 -1.68
N MET A 20 -8.82 -6.05 -2.52
CA MET A 20 -10.02 -6.15 -3.36
C MET A 20 -9.79 -7.09 -4.55
N GLU A 21 -10.80 -7.22 -5.41
CA GLU A 21 -10.81 -8.12 -6.56
C GLU A 21 -9.56 -7.96 -7.45
N GLY A 22 -8.94 -9.07 -7.84
CA GLY A 22 -7.78 -9.07 -8.75
C GLY A 22 -6.47 -8.54 -8.17
N ALA A 23 -6.46 -7.99 -6.94
CA ALA A 23 -5.25 -7.46 -6.31
C ALA A 23 -4.17 -8.54 -6.17
N THR A 24 -2.98 -8.29 -6.69
CA THR A 24 -1.89 -9.26 -6.80
C THR A 24 -0.64 -8.77 -6.06
N ILE A 25 -0.20 -9.57 -5.10
CA ILE A 25 1.07 -9.42 -4.39
C ILE A 25 1.82 -10.74 -4.56
N GLY A 26 2.70 -10.80 -5.56
CA GLY A 26 3.21 -12.07 -6.06
C GLY A 26 4.38 -12.67 -5.26
N HIS A 27 5.30 -11.83 -4.79
CA HIS A 27 6.62 -12.32 -4.36
C HIS A 27 7.26 -11.42 -3.31
N LEU A 28 7.76 -12.01 -2.22
CA LEU A 28 8.72 -11.37 -1.30
C LEU A 28 8.24 -10.02 -0.72
N SER A 29 6.95 -9.93 -0.38
CA SER A 29 6.32 -8.68 0.04
C SER A 29 5.70 -8.77 1.43
N TYR A 30 5.67 -7.64 2.14
CA TYR A 30 4.90 -7.48 3.36
C TYR A 30 3.85 -6.38 3.18
N VAL A 31 2.57 -6.71 3.46
CA VAL A 31 1.44 -5.78 3.39
C VAL A 31 0.62 -5.82 4.68
N GLY A 32 0.97 -4.92 5.59
CA GLY A 32 0.32 -4.77 6.90
C GLY A 32 -0.64 -3.58 6.97
N ASP A 33 -1.78 -3.77 7.61
CA ASP A 33 -2.73 -2.70 8.00
C ASP A 33 -3.13 -1.77 6.83
N SER A 34 -3.35 -2.35 5.64
CA SER A 34 -3.51 -1.64 4.37
C SER A 34 -4.82 -1.94 3.65
N VAL A 35 -5.20 -1.08 2.71
CA VAL A 35 -6.34 -1.28 1.79
C VAL A 35 -5.83 -1.18 0.36
N LEU A 36 -5.97 -2.26 -0.42
CA LEU A 36 -5.61 -2.30 -1.83
C LEU A 36 -6.88 -2.45 -2.66
N GLY A 37 -7.08 -1.52 -3.59
CA GLY A 37 -8.16 -1.50 -4.56
C GLY A 37 -8.11 -2.65 -5.57
N ARG A 38 -9.02 -2.61 -6.52
CA ARG A 38 -9.14 -3.63 -7.57
C ARG A 38 -7.93 -3.61 -8.47
N ASP A 39 -7.47 -4.78 -8.92
CA ASP A 39 -6.38 -4.93 -9.89
C ASP A 39 -5.04 -4.25 -9.51
N VAL A 40 -4.84 -3.95 -8.21
CA VAL A 40 -3.54 -3.49 -7.71
C VAL A 40 -2.48 -4.57 -7.96
N ASN A 41 -1.28 -4.17 -8.40
CA ASN A 41 -0.16 -5.10 -8.58
C ASN A 41 1.08 -4.60 -7.85
N PHE A 42 1.47 -5.30 -6.79
CA PHE A 42 2.72 -5.00 -6.11
C PHE A 42 3.85 -5.83 -6.73
N GLY A 43 4.84 -5.12 -7.29
CA GLY A 43 6.06 -5.72 -7.80
C GLY A 43 6.80 -6.49 -6.71
N ALA A 44 7.55 -7.52 -7.10
CA ALA A 44 8.32 -8.36 -6.17
C ALA A 44 9.17 -7.50 -5.23
N GLY A 45 9.20 -7.83 -3.94
CA GLY A 45 9.98 -7.05 -2.97
C GLY A 45 9.33 -5.73 -2.54
N THR A 46 8.10 -5.43 -2.99
CA THR A 46 7.38 -4.25 -2.48
C THR A 46 7.05 -4.44 -1.00
N VAL A 47 7.48 -3.52 -0.15
CA VAL A 47 7.28 -3.58 1.31
C VAL A 47 6.53 -2.35 1.81
N VAL A 48 5.50 -2.59 2.61
CA VAL A 48 4.71 -1.55 3.27
C VAL A 48 5.17 -1.38 4.73
N ALA A 49 5.63 -0.18 5.09
CA ALA A 49 5.73 0.21 6.48
C ALA A 49 4.33 0.49 7.06
N ASN A 50 4.06 0.04 8.28
CA ASN A 50 2.79 0.27 8.97
C ASN A 50 2.96 0.84 10.39
N LEU A 51 4.16 1.19 10.81
CA LEU A 51 4.45 1.72 12.15
C LEU A 51 5.43 2.89 12.04
N ARG A 52 5.14 3.99 12.73
CA ARG A 52 6.05 5.14 12.83
C ARG A 52 7.12 4.87 13.89
N HIS A 53 8.32 5.40 13.68
CA HIS A 53 9.42 5.27 14.63
C HIS A 53 9.19 6.03 15.96
N ASP A 54 8.31 7.03 15.97
CA ASP A 54 7.98 7.82 17.16
C ASP A 54 6.84 7.21 18.01
N ASP A 55 6.39 5.99 17.68
CA ASP A 55 5.30 5.28 18.33
C ASP A 55 3.94 5.99 18.33
N GLY A 56 3.84 7.14 17.65
CA GLY A 56 2.61 7.92 17.51
C GLY A 56 1.58 7.24 16.63
N THR A 57 0.35 7.78 16.66
CA THR A 57 -0.69 7.38 15.71
C THR A 57 -0.31 7.80 14.30
N VAL A 58 -0.68 6.99 13.30
CA VAL A 58 -0.43 7.29 11.89
C VAL A 58 -1.39 8.37 11.43
N GLN A 59 -0.88 9.37 10.73
CA GLN A 59 -1.65 10.50 10.19
C GLN A 59 -1.82 10.30 8.69
N LEU A 60 -3.03 10.47 8.17
CA LEU A 60 -3.37 10.30 6.75
C LEU A 60 -3.88 11.63 6.18
N ARG A 61 -3.50 11.98 4.95
CA ARG A 61 -4.09 13.15 4.27
C ARG A 61 -5.45 12.82 3.68
N VAL A 62 -6.51 13.47 4.14
CA VAL A 62 -7.87 13.34 3.61
C VAL A 62 -8.32 14.70 3.12
N LYS A 63 -8.64 14.82 1.82
CA LYS A 63 -9.05 16.09 1.18
C LYS A 63 -8.06 17.24 1.43
N GLY A 64 -6.76 16.94 1.43
CA GLY A 64 -5.68 17.91 1.65
C GLY A 64 -5.31 18.16 3.11
N GLU A 65 -6.13 17.71 4.06
CA GLU A 65 -5.92 17.93 5.50
C GLU A 65 -5.29 16.72 6.17
N SER A 66 -4.38 16.95 7.13
CA SER A 66 -3.83 15.87 7.97
C SER A 66 -4.89 15.40 8.96
N THR A 67 -5.23 14.12 8.92
CA THR A 67 -6.23 13.50 9.80
C THR A 67 -5.61 12.33 10.55
N ASP A 68 -5.82 12.28 11.88
CA ASP A 68 -5.38 11.15 12.68
C ASP A 68 -6.22 9.91 12.36
N THR A 69 -5.57 8.79 12.06
CA THR A 69 -6.27 7.51 11.86
C THR A 69 -6.78 6.90 13.17
N GLY A 70 -6.29 7.38 14.32
CA GLY A 70 -6.52 6.80 15.65
C GLY A 70 -5.75 5.49 15.88
N ARG A 71 -4.83 5.13 14.97
CA ARG A 71 -4.15 3.83 14.98
C ARG A 71 -2.64 4.01 15.11
N ARG A 72 -2.04 3.28 16.05
CA ARG A 72 -0.57 3.13 16.12
C ARG A 72 0.00 2.44 14.87
N LYS A 73 -0.80 1.57 14.22
CA LYS A 73 -0.42 0.92 12.97
C LYS A 73 -1.44 1.15 11.84
N PHE A 74 -0.93 1.65 10.72
CA PHE A 74 -1.66 1.84 9.47
C PHE A 74 -0.65 1.89 8.33
N GLY A 75 -0.87 1.05 7.31
CA GLY A 75 -0.01 0.94 6.14
C GLY A 75 -0.42 1.95 5.06
N VAL A 76 -0.82 1.43 3.90
CA VAL A 76 -1.12 2.23 2.71
C VAL A 76 -2.56 2.06 2.24
N VAL A 77 -2.99 3.02 1.42
CA VAL A 77 -4.18 2.89 0.58
C VAL A 77 -3.74 2.90 -0.88
N GLY A 78 -3.89 1.76 -1.57
CA GLY A 78 -3.65 1.67 -3.01
C GLY A 78 -4.97 1.79 -3.75
N GLY A 79 -5.11 2.80 -4.60
CA GLY A 79 -6.26 2.97 -5.52
C GLY A 79 -6.33 1.87 -6.57
N ASP A 80 -7.46 1.80 -7.26
CA ASP A 80 -7.70 0.78 -8.28
C ASP A 80 -6.62 0.84 -9.37
N GLY A 81 -6.14 -0.32 -9.80
CA GLY A 81 -5.15 -0.46 -10.86
C GLY A 81 -3.74 0.04 -10.49
N ALA A 82 -3.48 0.52 -9.26
CA ALA A 82 -2.14 0.99 -8.87
C ALA A 82 -1.08 -0.12 -8.99
N LYS A 83 0.13 0.23 -9.46
CA LYS A 83 1.22 -0.75 -9.63
C LYS A 83 2.53 -0.24 -9.10
N THR A 84 3.28 -1.10 -8.41
CA THR A 84 4.63 -0.77 -7.97
C THR A 84 5.68 -1.48 -8.79
N GLY A 85 6.83 -0.83 -9.01
CA GLY A 85 8.04 -1.50 -9.45
C GLY A 85 8.57 -2.47 -8.40
N ILE A 86 9.48 -3.36 -8.79
CA ILE A 86 10.17 -4.26 -7.85
C ILE A 86 10.94 -3.46 -6.80
N ASP A 87 11.10 -4.02 -5.60
CA ASP A 87 11.81 -3.41 -4.46
C ASP A 87 11.33 -1.98 -4.09
N THR A 88 10.06 -1.67 -4.37
CA THR A 88 9.46 -0.41 -3.92
C THR A 88 9.25 -0.42 -2.40
N THR A 89 9.67 0.63 -1.72
CA THR A 89 9.35 0.82 -0.29
C THR A 89 8.26 1.87 -0.14
N LEU A 90 7.17 1.51 0.53
CA LEU A 90 6.04 2.39 0.78
C LEU A 90 5.99 2.76 2.27
N ASN A 91 6.12 4.06 2.57
CA ASN A 91 6.02 4.53 3.94
C ASN A 91 4.58 4.39 4.48
N ALA A 92 4.46 4.28 5.80
CA ALA A 92 3.16 4.34 6.47
C ALA A 92 2.45 5.64 6.09
N SER A 93 1.12 5.58 5.93
CA SER A 93 0.22 6.67 5.50
C SER A 93 0.20 7.05 4.03
N VAL A 94 1.04 6.44 3.18
CA VAL A 94 1.03 6.77 1.75
C VAL A 94 -0.28 6.31 1.09
N LYS A 95 -0.85 7.18 0.26
CA LYS A 95 -1.89 6.82 -0.71
C LYS A 95 -1.30 6.80 -2.13
N LEU A 96 -1.65 5.77 -2.88
CA LEU A 96 -1.43 5.70 -4.32
C LEU A 96 -2.78 5.95 -4.98
N ASP A 97 -2.89 6.99 -5.81
CA ASP A 97 -4.11 7.22 -6.57
C ASP A 97 -4.38 6.06 -7.55
N SER A 98 -5.60 6.04 -8.11
CA SER A 98 -5.94 5.03 -9.12
C SER A 98 -4.98 5.15 -10.31
N ASP A 99 -4.54 4.00 -10.80
CA ASP A 99 -3.54 3.88 -11.86
C ASP A 99 -2.15 4.48 -11.58
N ALA A 100 -1.86 4.86 -10.33
CA ALA A 100 -0.51 5.28 -9.94
C ALA A 100 0.54 4.19 -10.27
N ARG A 101 1.75 4.64 -10.58
CA ARG A 101 2.90 3.78 -10.91
C ARG A 101 4.11 4.23 -10.09
N THR A 102 4.87 3.29 -9.54
CA THR A 102 6.23 3.55 -9.02
C THR A 102 7.27 2.93 -9.93
N GLY A 103 8.49 3.49 -9.91
CA GLY A 103 9.66 2.87 -10.54
C GLY A 103 10.24 1.73 -9.68
N PRO A 104 11.13 0.89 -10.25
CA PRO A 104 11.91 -0.07 -9.48
C PRO A 104 12.77 0.61 -8.41
N GLY A 105 12.78 0.07 -7.19
CA GLY A 105 13.59 0.56 -6.06
C GLY A 105 13.12 1.89 -5.46
N GLU A 106 11.96 2.41 -5.87
CA GLU A 106 11.49 3.73 -5.42
C GLU A 106 11.14 3.73 -3.93
N THR A 107 11.54 4.80 -3.23
CA THR A 107 11.17 5.04 -1.83
C THR A 107 10.06 6.08 -1.77
N VAL A 108 8.82 5.62 -1.57
CA VAL A 108 7.63 6.47 -1.58
C VAL A 108 7.31 6.92 -0.16
N THR A 109 7.48 8.22 0.10
CA THR A 109 7.26 8.83 1.43
C THR A 109 6.09 9.81 1.46
N ARG A 110 5.47 10.07 0.31
CA ARG A 110 4.33 10.97 0.11
C ARG A 110 3.33 10.34 -0.84
N ASP A 111 2.10 10.83 -0.81
CA ASP A 111 1.05 10.40 -1.73
C ASP A 111 1.52 10.53 -3.19
N ILE A 112 1.18 9.55 -4.02
CA ILE A 112 1.39 9.60 -5.47
C ILE A 112 0.06 9.93 -6.12
N HIS A 113 0.04 11.07 -6.82
CA HIS A 113 -1.13 11.56 -7.52
C HIS A 113 -1.03 11.30 -9.01
N THR A 114 -2.13 10.86 -9.61
CA THR A 114 -2.29 10.79 -11.07
C THR A 114 -2.97 12.07 -11.55
N GLU A 115 -2.42 12.68 -12.60
CA GLU A 115 -3.06 13.79 -13.29
C GLU A 115 -4.25 13.24 -14.10
N TYR A 116 -5.38 13.94 -14.09
CA TYR A 116 -6.53 13.64 -14.95
C TYR A 116 -6.36 14.25 -16.34
#